data_AF-A0ABC8CIG7-F1
#
_entry.id   AF-A0ABC8CIG7-F1
#
_cell.length_a   1.000
_cell.length_b   1.000
_cell.length_c   1.000
_cell.angle_alpha   90.00
_cell.angle_beta   90.00
_cell.angle_gamma   90.00
#
_symmetry.space_group_name_H-M   'P 1'
#
loop_
_entity.id
_entity.type
_entity.pdbx_description
1 polymer ?
#
loop_
_entity_poly.entity_id
_entity_poly.type
_entity_poly.pdbx_seq_one_letter_code
_entity_poly.pdbx_strand_id
1 'polypeptide(L)'
;MTFEQVKQDIQQLTDDEVEKLGVWIYGDERERRSTLKAVEQAQAEVVKELQDAGKLPLPDALTDPEKLPAAISDVPEWVSPGTDHSMMYREGDIISYEGAHYRVLSAHTTATHWPPDQAHALFEKL
;
A
#
# COMPACT_ATOMS: atom_id res chain seq x y z
N MET A 1 -9.22 18.79 2.09
CA MET A 1 -9.01 19.85 1.09
C MET A 1 -9.79 19.49 -0.17
N THR A 2 -10.59 20.40 -0.72
CA THR A 2 -11.41 20.15 -1.92
C THR A 2 -10.72 20.71 -3.16
N PHE A 3 -11.10 20.23 -4.35
CA PHE A 3 -10.56 20.78 -5.59
C PHE A 3 -10.90 22.27 -5.77
N GLU A 4 -12.08 22.68 -5.34
CA GLU A 4 -12.48 24.10 -5.36
C GLU A 4 -11.63 24.95 -4.40
N GLN A 5 -11.28 24.42 -3.22
CA GLN A 5 -10.34 25.12 -2.32
C GLN A 5 -8.98 25.29 -2.98
N VAL A 6 -8.45 24.25 -3.64
CA VAL A 6 -7.18 24.34 -4.37
C VAL A 6 -7.22 25.42 -5.46
N LYS A 7 -8.33 25.54 -6.20
CA LYS A 7 -8.48 26.62 -7.19
C LYS A 7 -8.46 27.99 -6.54
N GLN A 8 -9.17 28.17 -5.43
CA GLN A 8 -9.19 29.43 -4.69
C GLN A 8 -7.80 29.80 -4.18
N ASP A 9 -7.04 28.83 -3.69
CA ASP A 9 -5.68 29.04 -3.22
C ASP A 9 -4.75 29.43 -4.38
N ILE A 10 -4.88 28.78 -5.54
CA ILE A 10 -4.14 29.14 -6.76
C ILE A 10 -4.48 30.56 -7.23
N GLN A 11 -5.73 31.01 -7.10
CA GLN A 11 -6.14 32.37 -7.43
C GLN A 11 -5.51 33.45 -6.55
N GLN A 12 -4.95 33.10 -5.38
CA GLN A 12 -4.23 34.04 -4.52
C GLN A 12 -2.75 34.20 -4.90
N LEU A 13 -2.24 33.35 -5.80
CA LEU A 13 -0.85 33.39 -6.23
C LEU A 13 -0.61 34.54 -7.21
N THR A 14 0.61 35.06 -7.20
CA THR A 14 1.10 35.98 -8.23
C THR A 14 1.34 35.25 -9.56
N ASP A 15 1.42 36.00 -10.67
CA ASP A 15 1.66 35.41 -12.00
C ASP A 15 2.95 34.57 -12.06
N ASP A 16 4.03 35.02 -11.43
CA ASP A 16 5.32 34.29 -11.35
C ASP A 16 5.20 32.99 -10.54
N GLU A 17 4.41 33.00 -9.45
CA GLU A 17 4.13 31.80 -8.66
C GLU A 17 3.26 30.80 -9.43
N VAL A 18 2.29 31.27 -10.21
CA VAL A 18 1.47 30.42 -11.09
C VAL A 18 2.33 29.78 -12.18
N GLU A 19 3.27 30.53 -12.78
CA GLU A 19 4.20 29.98 -13.79
C GLU A 19 5.08 28.87 -13.19
N LYS A 20 5.69 29.12 -12.02
CA LYS A 20 6.50 28.12 -11.31
C LYS A 20 5.69 26.88 -10.94
N LEU A 21 4.47 27.07 -10.44
CA LEU A 21 3.57 25.97 -10.12
C LEU A 21 3.21 25.16 -11.38
N GLY A 22 2.93 25.83 -12.49
CA GLY A 22 2.64 25.17 -13.77
C GLY A 22 3.80 24.31 -14.26
N VAL A 23 5.03 24.83 -14.22
CA VAL A 23 6.25 24.07 -14.57
C VAL A 23 6.37 22.81 -13.72
N TRP A 24 6.20 22.93 -12.40
CA TRP A 24 6.26 21.79 -11.49
C TRP A 24 5.13 20.77 -11.73
N ILE A 25 3.88 21.23 -11.93
CA ILE A 25 2.72 20.35 -12.16
C ILE A 25 2.92 19.49 -13.41
N TYR A 26 3.34 20.11 -14.52
CA TYR A 26 3.45 19.42 -15.80
C TYR A 26 4.78 18.69 -16.01
N GLY A 27 5.83 19.06 -15.28
CA GLY A 27 7.10 18.34 -15.19
C GLY A 27 7.06 17.32 -14.04
N ASP A 28 7.68 17.69 -12.93
CA ASP A 28 7.98 16.83 -11.78
C ASP A 28 6.77 16.03 -11.28
N GLU A 29 5.62 16.68 -11.04
CA GLU A 29 4.46 15.99 -10.46
C GLU A 29 3.82 15.01 -11.45
N ARG A 30 3.77 15.37 -12.74
CA ARG A 30 3.27 14.47 -13.78
C ARG A 30 4.18 13.26 -13.94
N GLU A 31 5.50 13.49 -13.96
CA GLU A 31 6.48 12.41 -14.04
C GLU A 31 6.37 11.50 -12.82
N ARG A 32 6.37 12.06 -11.60
CA ARG A 32 6.21 11.31 -10.36
C ARG A 32 4.96 10.44 -10.38
N ARG A 33 3.80 10.97 -10.83
CA ARG A 33 2.56 10.17 -10.97
C ARG A 33 2.68 9.06 -11.99
N SER A 34 3.37 9.30 -13.11
CA SER A 34 3.54 8.31 -14.16
C SER A 34 4.47 7.16 -13.75
N THR A 35 5.47 7.43 -12.90
CA THR A 35 6.45 6.45 -12.45
C THR A 35 6.09 5.81 -11.11
N LEU A 36 5.17 6.41 -10.33
CA LEU A 36 4.82 5.96 -8.97
C LEU A 36 4.53 4.46 -8.91
N LYS A 37 3.67 3.96 -9.79
CA LYS A 37 3.30 2.54 -9.81
C LYS A 37 4.53 1.63 -10.04
N ALA A 38 5.43 2.03 -10.94
CA ALA A 38 6.63 1.26 -11.22
C ALA A 38 7.61 1.29 -10.04
N VAL A 39 7.72 2.43 -9.34
CA VAL A 39 8.54 2.57 -8.13
C VAL A 39 7.99 1.68 -7.01
N GLU A 40 6.68 1.70 -6.78
CA GLU A 40 6.01 0.87 -5.77
C GLU A 40 6.20 -0.62 -6.07
N GLN A 41 6.07 -1.02 -7.34
CA GLN A 41 6.32 -2.40 -7.77
C GLN A 41 7.78 -2.81 -7.57
N ALA A 42 8.74 -1.97 -7.99
CA ALA A 42 10.16 -2.25 -7.80
C ALA A 42 10.53 -2.35 -6.31
N GLN A 43 9.94 -1.49 -5.46
CA GLN A 43 10.13 -1.57 -4.01
C GLN A 43 9.57 -2.89 -3.45
N ALA A 44 8.37 -3.31 -3.88
CA ALA A 44 7.77 -4.57 -3.47
C ALA A 44 8.60 -5.79 -3.92
N GLU A 45 9.16 -5.77 -5.13
CA GLU A 45 10.05 -6.83 -5.64
C GLU A 45 11.33 -6.92 -4.81
N VAL A 46 11.98 -5.80 -4.52
CA VAL A 46 13.19 -5.78 -3.67
C VAL A 46 12.90 -6.28 -2.27
N VAL A 47 11.79 -5.85 -1.65
CA VAL A 47 11.39 -6.34 -0.31
C VAL A 47 11.14 -7.84 -0.34
N LYS A 48 10.41 -8.34 -1.35
CA LYS A 48 10.16 -9.76 -1.54
C LYS A 48 11.45 -10.55 -1.65
N GLU A 49 12.39 -10.14 -2.50
CA GLU A 49 13.69 -10.81 -2.66
C GLU A 49 14.48 -10.85 -1.35
N LEU A 50 14.49 -9.74 -0.60
CA LEU A 50 15.19 -9.67 0.68
C LEU A 50 14.55 -10.54 1.77
N GLN A 51 13.22 -10.63 1.79
CA GLN A 51 12.48 -11.53 2.67
C GLN A 51 12.73 -13.00 2.29
N ASP A 52 12.71 -13.34 0.99
CA ASP A 52 13.02 -14.69 0.49
C ASP A 52 14.46 -15.11 0.82
N ALA A 53 15.39 -14.15 0.80
CA ALA A 53 16.78 -14.34 1.24
C ALA A 53 16.97 -14.37 2.76
N GLY A 54 15.89 -14.23 3.55
CA GLY A 54 15.93 -14.18 5.01
C GLY A 54 16.67 -12.96 5.58
N LYS A 55 16.82 -11.90 4.79
CA LYS A 55 17.46 -10.63 5.18
C LYS A 55 16.50 -9.65 5.81
N LEU A 56 15.20 -9.78 5.51
CA LEU A 56 14.12 -9.05 6.16
C LEU A 56 13.13 -10.03 6.81
N PRO A 57 12.47 -9.62 7.90
CA PRO A 57 11.40 -10.41 8.48
C PRO A 57 10.25 -10.58 7.49
N LEU A 58 9.67 -11.77 7.44
CA LEU A 58 8.39 -12.00 6.77
C LEU A 58 7.29 -11.53 7.72
N PRO A 59 6.25 -10.84 7.22
CA PRO A 59 5.03 -10.69 7.99
C PRO A 59 4.47 -12.08 8.30
N ASP A 60 3.87 -12.22 9.49
CA ASP A 60 3.20 -13.46 9.85
C ASP A 60 1.92 -13.57 9.00
N ALA A 61 2.01 -14.38 7.94
CA ALA A 61 0.96 -14.56 6.95
C ALA A 61 1.08 -15.96 6.32
N LEU A 62 -0.06 -16.50 5.93
CA LEU A 62 -0.09 -17.72 5.14
C LEU A 62 0.14 -17.37 3.66
N THR A 63 1.24 -17.85 3.09
CA THR A 63 1.67 -17.52 1.71
C THR A 63 1.19 -18.51 0.65
N ASP A 64 0.52 -19.60 1.06
CA ASP A 64 0.00 -20.64 0.17
C ASP A 64 -1.53 -20.59 0.09
N PRO A 65 -2.11 -20.00 -0.97
CA PRO A 65 -3.55 -19.85 -1.10
C PRO A 65 -4.30 -21.15 -1.37
N GLU A 66 -3.62 -22.22 -1.79
CA GLU A 66 -4.24 -23.55 -1.95
C GLU A 66 -4.39 -24.29 -0.61
N LYS A 67 -3.72 -23.80 0.44
CA LYS A 67 -3.77 -24.36 1.80
C LYS A 67 -4.53 -23.47 2.76
N LEU A 68 -5.68 -22.92 2.37
CA LEU A 68 -6.53 -22.25 3.35
C LEU A 68 -6.93 -23.26 4.44
N PRO A 69 -6.51 -23.06 5.70
CA PRO A 69 -6.93 -23.94 6.78
C PRO A 69 -8.44 -23.74 7.03
N ALA A 70 -9.12 -24.80 7.47
CA ALA A 70 -10.55 -24.73 7.77
C ALA A 70 -10.85 -23.91 9.05
N ALA A 71 -9.88 -23.78 9.95
CA ALA A 71 -10.03 -23.06 11.20
C ALA A 71 -9.33 -21.71 11.15
N ILE A 72 -10.01 -20.68 11.67
CA ILE A 72 -9.50 -19.31 11.63
C ILE A 72 -8.22 -19.14 12.46
N SER A 73 -8.13 -19.89 13.55
CA SER A 73 -6.98 -19.91 14.47
C SER A 73 -5.66 -20.34 13.82
N ASP A 74 -5.73 -21.00 12.66
CA ASP A 74 -4.56 -21.52 11.97
C ASP A 74 -4.01 -20.51 10.94
N VAL A 75 -4.70 -19.39 10.74
CA VAL A 75 -4.22 -18.27 9.93
C VAL A 75 -3.67 -17.17 10.84
N PRO A 76 -2.43 -16.71 10.60
CA PRO A 76 -1.83 -15.61 11.35
C PRO A 76 -2.74 -14.39 11.47
N GLU A 77 -2.81 -13.82 12.68
CA GLU A 77 -3.54 -12.58 12.91
C GLU A 77 -2.85 -11.42 12.22
N TRP A 78 -3.65 -10.58 11.57
CA TRP A 78 -3.17 -9.39 10.90
C TRP A 78 -2.46 -8.44 11.88
N VAL A 79 -1.28 -7.97 11.48
CA VAL A 79 -0.51 -6.98 12.23
C VAL A 79 -0.30 -5.76 11.36
N SER A 80 -0.47 -4.58 11.95
CA SER A 80 -0.16 -3.30 11.29
C SER A 80 1.31 -2.92 11.54
N PRO A 81 2.20 -2.97 10.53
CA PRO A 81 3.59 -2.53 10.65
C PRO A 81 3.74 -1.00 10.56
N GLY A 82 2.66 -0.26 10.27
CA GLY A 82 2.68 1.20 10.17
C GLY A 82 3.50 1.67 8.97
N THR A 83 4.69 2.21 9.21
CA THR A 83 5.59 2.71 8.14
C THR A 83 6.81 1.82 7.92
N ASP A 84 6.87 0.65 8.56
CA ASP A 84 7.97 -0.30 8.37
C ASP A 84 7.77 -1.12 7.09
N HIS A 85 8.45 -0.70 6.03
CA HIS A 85 8.42 -1.38 4.74
C HIS A 85 9.10 -2.75 4.74
N SER A 86 9.85 -3.13 5.78
CA SER A 86 10.44 -4.48 5.85
C SER A 86 9.40 -5.57 6.08
N MET A 87 8.28 -5.21 6.72
CA MET A 87 7.15 -6.07 7.06
C MET A 87 6.02 -5.97 6.01
N MET A 88 6.37 -5.64 4.76
CA MET A 88 5.39 -5.54 3.67
C MET A 88 4.70 -6.88 3.43
N TYR A 89 3.37 -6.86 3.39
CA TYR A 89 2.58 -8.01 2.95
C TYR A 89 2.70 -8.19 1.43
N ARG A 90 2.69 -9.44 0.99
CA ARG A 90 2.78 -9.83 -0.41
C ARG A 90 1.39 -10.04 -0.98
N GLU A 91 1.26 -9.85 -2.29
CA GLU A 91 0.06 -10.27 -3.00
C GLU A 91 -0.16 -11.78 -2.82
N GLY A 92 -1.38 -12.16 -2.46
CA GLY A 92 -1.77 -13.54 -2.19
C GLY A 92 -1.62 -13.98 -0.72
N ASP A 93 -0.97 -13.19 0.13
CA ASP A 93 -0.88 -13.48 1.57
C ASP A 93 -2.29 -13.58 2.18
N ILE A 94 -2.47 -14.53 3.09
CA ILE A 94 -3.72 -14.75 3.82
C ILE A 94 -3.50 -14.47 5.29
N ILE A 95 -4.38 -13.64 5.84
CA ILE A 95 -4.37 -13.15 7.22
C ILE A 95 -5.76 -13.30 7.84
N SER A 96 -5.81 -13.40 9.16
CA SER A 96 -7.05 -13.37 9.93
C SER A 96 -7.25 -11.98 10.56
N TYR A 97 -8.48 -11.48 10.52
CA TYR A 97 -8.85 -10.21 11.14
C TYR A 97 -10.31 -10.28 11.59
N GLU A 98 -10.56 -9.95 12.86
CA GLU A 98 -11.90 -9.93 13.47
C GLU A 98 -12.78 -11.17 13.16
N GLY A 99 -12.18 -12.36 13.22
CA GLY A 99 -12.91 -13.62 12.99
C GLY A 99 -13.28 -13.88 11.53
N ALA A 100 -12.55 -13.30 10.58
CA ALA A 100 -12.64 -13.62 9.16
C ALA A 100 -11.26 -13.74 8.52
N HIS A 101 -11.23 -14.40 7.37
CA HIS A 101 -10.05 -14.50 6.51
C HIS A 101 -10.04 -13.43 5.44
N TYR A 102 -8.86 -12.93 5.16
CA TYR A 102 -8.64 -11.98 4.08
C TYR A 102 -7.42 -12.37 3.27
N ARG A 103 -7.53 -12.21 1.95
CA ARG A 103 -6.43 -12.29 1.01
C ARG A 103 -5.94 -10.89 0.67
N VAL A 104 -4.62 -10.70 0.66
CA VAL A 104 -3.97 -9.48 0.20
C VAL A 104 -3.99 -9.42 -1.34
N LEU A 105 -4.52 -8.33 -1.89
CA LEU A 105 -4.74 -8.14 -3.34
C LEU A 105 -3.56 -7.50 -4.08
N SER A 106 -2.71 -6.78 -3.37
CA SER A 106 -1.52 -6.10 -3.92
C SER A 106 -0.47 -6.00 -2.82
N ALA A 107 0.81 -6.16 -3.15
CA ALA A 107 1.88 -5.97 -2.17
C ALA A 107 1.88 -4.52 -1.64
N HIS A 108 1.88 -4.37 -0.31
CA HIS A 108 1.85 -3.06 0.35
C HIS A 108 2.24 -3.14 1.83
N THR A 109 2.69 -2.03 2.39
CA THR A 109 2.83 -1.87 3.84
C THR A 109 1.50 -1.38 4.36
N THR A 110 0.84 -2.19 5.16
CA THR A 110 -0.45 -1.83 5.73
C THR A 110 -0.28 -0.92 6.95
N ALA A 111 -1.34 -0.21 7.31
CA ALA A 111 -1.38 0.73 8.41
C ALA A 111 -2.70 0.58 9.17
N THR A 112 -2.75 1.05 10.42
CA THR A 112 -3.91 0.86 11.31
C THR A 112 -5.19 1.51 10.77
N HIS A 113 -5.06 2.53 9.91
CA HIS A 113 -6.18 3.19 9.25
C HIS A 113 -6.60 2.52 7.93
N TRP A 114 -5.96 1.41 7.55
CA TRP A 114 -6.31 0.54 6.42
C TRP A 114 -6.55 -0.91 6.90
N PRO A 115 -7.52 -1.14 7.81
CA PRO A 115 -7.80 -2.48 8.28
C PRO A 115 -8.42 -3.35 7.17
N PRO A 116 -8.27 -4.68 7.23
CA PRO A 116 -8.74 -5.59 6.17
C PRO A 116 -10.23 -5.49 5.81
N ASP A 117 -11.08 -5.16 6.77
CA ASP A 117 -12.53 -5.02 6.60
C ASP A 117 -12.95 -3.72 5.90
N GLN A 118 -12.09 -2.69 5.86
CA GLN A 118 -12.39 -1.39 5.25
C GLN A 118 -11.58 -1.12 3.97
N ALA A 119 -10.35 -1.64 3.89
CA ALA A 119 -9.44 -1.41 2.78
C ALA A 119 -9.69 -2.41 1.63
N HIS A 120 -10.90 -2.41 1.05
CA HIS A 120 -11.32 -3.37 0.01
C HIS A 120 -10.48 -3.36 -1.28
N ALA A 121 -9.71 -2.30 -1.53
CA ALA A 121 -8.77 -2.27 -2.65
C ALA A 121 -7.47 -3.07 -2.37
N LEU A 122 -7.19 -3.35 -1.10
CA LEU A 122 -5.99 -4.02 -0.62
C LEU A 122 -6.30 -5.44 -0.11
N PHE A 123 -7.53 -5.70 0.32
CA PHE A 123 -7.95 -6.97 0.90
C PHE A 123 -9.27 -7.49 0.31
N GLU A 124 -9.32 -8.81 0.09
CA GLU A 124 -10.53 -9.56 -0.28
C GLU A 124 -10.91 -10.47 0.88
N LYS A 125 -12.15 -10.38 1.35
CA LYS A 125 -12.68 -11.30 2.36
C LYS A 125 -12.95 -12.68 1.74
N LEU A 126 -12.51 -13.75 2.40
CA LEU A 126 -12.68 -15.15 1.97
C LEU A 126 -13.86 -15.85 2.66
#